data_AF-A0A832PE38-F1
#
_entry.id   AF-A0A832PE38-F1
#
_cell.length_a   1.000
_cell.length_b   1.000
_cell.length_c   1.000
_cell.angle_alpha   90.00
_cell.angle_beta   90.00
_cell.angle_gamma   90.00
#
_symmetry.space_group_name_H-M   'P 1'
#
loop_
_entity.id
_entity.type
_entity.pdbx_description
1 polymer ?
#
loop_
_entity_poly.entity_id
_entity_poly.type
_entity_poly.pdbx_seq_one_letter_code
_entity_poly.pdbx_strand_id
1 'polypeptide(L)'
;MIKIVGIGPTRDDMTFRAFRAIQEADVIIGYKKYIDKIRDIIKDKEVIERGMREEIRRAEIAIKKHREGKNVALISSGDPGIFGMANVFFHLIDKYSNIEVEVIPGVTAANYAASLFGAPLHDFAVISLSDILTPLSEIKKKVENAVTAGFIIVFYNPQSRRRKKPLMEALKVIREHLTPDTPVGVLRGGTAKVTTLQRLDAEKVDMSTTIIIGNPTTYIREGYMITPRGYALKYFIHPLAREYYQKYINGEIREGPNLECEYYPCHFMGQDCTFCYCPFYPCGDGSTGGYWIKDKGVWSCQECEWIHEEDTIKCVKKGLDAIIKEVEDLNKKKKELLKLRRNCIYKTRLM
;
A
#
# COMPACT_ATOMS: atom_id res chain seq x y z
N MET A 1 -17.38 9.29 -31.66
CA MET A 1 -17.38 8.71 -30.30
C MET A 1 -16.39 9.47 -29.41
N ILE A 2 -16.63 9.55 -28.09
CA ILE A 2 -15.66 10.14 -27.14
C ILE A 2 -14.97 9.00 -26.36
N LYS A 3 -13.64 8.93 -26.42
CA LYS A 3 -12.83 7.99 -25.64
C LYS A 3 -12.06 8.76 -24.57
N ILE A 4 -12.28 8.47 -23.29
CA ILE A 4 -11.50 9.04 -22.19
C ILE A 4 -10.33 8.10 -21.92
N VAL A 5 -9.11 8.53 -22.25
CA VAL A 5 -7.96 7.64 -22.39
C VAL A 5 -6.94 7.85 -21.28
N GLY A 6 -6.67 6.79 -20.52
CA GLY A 6 -5.57 6.72 -19.57
C GLY A 6 -4.27 6.36 -20.25
N ILE A 7 -3.29 7.27 -20.23
CA ILE A 7 -2.00 7.05 -20.90
C ILE A 7 -0.94 6.39 -20.01
N GLY A 8 -1.28 6.06 -18.77
CA GLY A 8 -0.30 5.56 -17.79
C GLY A 8 0.69 6.65 -17.33
N PRO A 9 1.67 6.30 -16.48
CA PRO A 9 2.68 7.23 -15.98
C PRO A 9 3.81 7.48 -16.99
N THR A 10 4.20 6.47 -17.75
CA THR A 10 5.21 6.56 -18.83
C THR A 10 4.67 6.03 -20.16
N ARG A 11 5.45 6.21 -21.24
CA ARG A 11 5.12 5.67 -22.57
C ARG A 11 5.05 4.14 -22.56
N ASP A 12 5.92 3.49 -21.80
CA ASP A 12 6.01 2.03 -21.75
C ASP A 12 4.87 1.40 -20.92
N ASP A 13 4.30 2.18 -19.99
CA ASP A 13 3.12 1.78 -19.22
C ASP A 13 1.80 2.00 -19.98
N MET A 14 1.85 2.56 -21.19
CA MET A 14 0.67 2.81 -22.00
C MET A 14 0.10 1.48 -22.51
N THR A 15 -1.18 1.24 -22.27
CA THR A 15 -1.83 0.04 -22.79
C THR A 15 -1.96 0.10 -24.32
N PHE A 16 -1.89 -1.05 -24.99
CA PHE A 16 -2.16 -1.11 -26.43
C PHE A 16 -3.56 -0.59 -26.82
N ARG A 17 -4.54 -0.70 -25.92
CA ARG A 17 -5.88 -0.14 -26.12
C ARG A 17 -5.86 1.39 -26.10
N ALA A 18 -5.12 2.01 -25.17
CA ALA A 18 -4.94 3.46 -25.13
C ALA A 18 -4.22 3.97 -26.39
N PHE A 19 -3.15 3.29 -26.82
CA PHE A 19 -2.43 3.64 -28.03
C PHE A 19 -3.34 3.61 -29.27
N ARG A 20 -4.12 2.54 -29.48
CA ARG A 20 -5.08 2.43 -30.60
C ARG A 20 -6.14 3.53 -30.55
N ALA A 21 -6.71 3.79 -29.37
CA ALA A 21 -7.71 4.85 -29.21
C ALA A 21 -7.15 6.24 -29.57
N ILE A 22 -5.88 6.52 -29.30
CA ILE A 22 -5.21 7.75 -29.71
C ILE A 22 -5.01 7.79 -31.22
N GLN A 23 -4.58 6.68 -31.84
CA GLN A 23 -4.37 6.60 -33.29
C GLN A 23 -5.66 6.81 -34.09
N GLU A 24 -6.78 6.26 -33.62
CA GLU A 24 -8.10 6.35 -34.25
C GLU A 24 -8.78 7.72 -34.06
N ALA A 25 -8.28 8.57 -33.16
CA ALA A 25 -8.90 9.86 -32.88
C ALA A 25 -8.56 10.91 -33.95
N ASP A 26 -9.55 11.76 -34.25
CA ASP A 26 -9.39 12.95 -35.06
C ASP A 26 -8.89 14.13 -34.21
N VAL A 27 -9.37 14.20 -32.95
CA VAL A 27 -9.10 15.29 -32.02
C VAL A 27 -8.56 14.75 -30.70
N ILE A 28 -7.42 15.29 -30.27
CA ILE A 28 -6.80 15.00 -28.98
C ILE A 28 -7.02 16.18 -28.04
N ILE A 29 -7.60 15.94 -26.87
CA ILE A 29 -7.88 16.97 -25.87
C ILE A 29 -7.22 16.57 -24.57
N GLY A 30 -6.47 17.47 -23.94
CA GLY A 30 -5.82 17.13 -22.67
C GLY A 30 -5.11 18.29 -21.99
N TYR A 31 -4.57 18.00 -20.82
CA TYR A 31 -3.65 18.91 -20.16
C TYR A 31 -2.29 18.88 -20.86
N LYS A 32 -1.66 20.04 -21.07
CA LYS A 32 -0.39 20.18 -21.80
C LYS A 32 0.67 19.14 -21.41
N LYS A 33 0.93 18.94 -20.12
CA LYS A 33 1.94 17.96 -19.65
C LYS A 33 1.61 16.51 -20.03
N TYR A 34 0.35 16.18 -20.26
CA TYR A 34 -0.06 14.83 -20.66
C TYR A 34 0.07 14.68 -22.17
N ILE A 35 -0.31 15.72 -22.91
CA ILE A 35 -0.13 15.79 -24.36
C ILE A 35 1.36 15.73 -24.74
N ASP A 36 2.22 16.42 -23.99
CA ASP A 36 3.68 16.41 -24.17
C ASP A 36 4.27 14.98 -24.18
N LYS A 37 3.67 14.03 -23.45
CA LYS A 37 4.11 12.62 -23.39
C LYS A 37 3.75 11.78 -24.62
N ILE A 38 2.88 12.28 -25.49
CA ILE A 38 2.36 11.55 -26.65
C ILE A 38 2.49 12.35 -27.96
N ARG A 39 3.20 13.49 -27.95
CA ARG A 39 3.31 14.40 -29.10
C ARG A 39 3.81 13.71 -30.37
N ASP A 40 4.70 12.74 -30.23
CA ASP A 40 5.28 11.98 -31.32
C ASP A 40 4.25 11.17 -32.12
N ILE A 41 3.12 10.79 -31.51
CA ILE A 41 2.09 9.92 -32.13
C ILE A 41 0.76 10.63 -32.45
N ILE A 42 0.71 11.96 -32.34
CA ILE A 42 -0.51 12.77 -32.58
C ILE A 42 -0.28 13.92 -33.58
N LYS A 43 0.80 13.88 -34.37
CA LYS A 43 1.24 15.00 -35.22
C LYS A 43 0.24 15.37 -36.32
N ASP A 44 -0.53 14.39 -36.78
CA ASP A 44 -1.54 14.46 -37.84
C ASP A 44 -2.93 14.89 -37.32
N LYS A 45 -3.07 15.15 -36.01
CA LYS A 45 -4.37 15.28 -35.34
C LYS A 45 -4.62 16.71 -34.89
N GLU A 46 -5.89 17.09 -34.76
CA GLU A 46 -6.23 18.34 -34.09
C GLU A 46 -5.91 18.20 -32.58
N VAL A 47 -5.09 19.10 -32.04
CA VAL A 47 -4.69 19.04 -30.62
C VAL A 47 -5.21 20.26 -29.87
N ILE A 48 -6.00 20.03 -28.82
CA ILE A 48 -6.55 21.06 -27.94
C ILE A 48 -5.96 20.92 -26.54
N GLU A 49 -5.04 21.82 -26.22
CA GLU A 49 -4.39 21.90 -24.92
C GLU A 49 -5.12 22.92 -24.01
N ARG A 50 -5.52 22.49 -22.81
CA ARG A 50 -6.11 23.37 -21.78
C ARG A 50 -5.38 23.23 -20.45
N GLY A 51 -5.35 24.31 -19.67
CA GLY A 51 -4.57 24.40 -18.43
C GLY A 51 -5.16 23.64 -17.25
N MET A 52 -4.48 23.69 -16.10
CA MET A 52 -5.06 23.20 -14.84
C MET A 52 -6.31 24.01 -14.46
N ARG A 53 -7.31 23.39 -13.82
CA ARG A 53 -8.61 23.99 -13.42
C ARG A 53 -9.60 24.24 -14.55
N GLU A 54 -9.32 23.73 -15.75
CA GLU A 54 -10.21 23.76 -16.89
C GLU A 54 -10.79 22.37 -17.19
N GLU A 55 -10.93 21.49 -16.18
CA GLU A 55 -11.43 20.12 -16.36
C GLU A 55 -12.82 20.12 -17.01
N ILE A 56 -13.76 20.90 -16.47
CA ILE A 56 -15.13 21.04 -17.02
C ILE A 56 -15.07 21.49 -18.47
N ARG A 57 -14.27 22.53 -18.75
CA ARG A 57 -14.12 23.07 -20.11
C ARG A 57 -13.53 22.05 -21.09
N ARG A 58 -12.59 21.21 -20.67
CA ARG A 58 -12.07 20.11 -21.50
C ARG A 58 -13.18 19.11 -21.87
N ALA A 59 -14.04 18.75 -20.91
CA ALA A 59 -15.17 17.86 -21.17
C ALA A 59 -16.19 18.51 -22.13
N GLU A 60 -16.53 19.79 -21.93
CA GLU A 60 -17.45 20.52 -22.82
C GLU A 60 -16.91 20.64 -24.25
N ILE A 61 -15.61 20.90 -24.42
CA ILE A 61 -14.96 20.92 -25.74
C ILE A 61 -15.01 19.53 -26.39
N ALA A 62 -14.77 18.45 -25.64
CA ALA A 62 -14.87 17.09 -26.16
C ALA A 62 -16.28 16.79 -26.68
N ILE A 63 -17.31 17.21 -25.97
CA ILE A 63 -18.71 17.07 -26.38
C ILE A 63 -19.00 17.89 -27.64
N LYS A 64 -18.52 19.14 -27.70
CA LYS A 64 -18.66 19.97 -28.89
C LYS A 64 -18.04 19.31 -30.12
N LYS A 65 -16.80 18.83 -30.01
CA LYS A 65 -16.08 18.16 -31.11
C LYS A 65 -16.75 16.86 -31.53
N HIS A 66 -17.27 16.09 -30.58
CA HIS A 66 -18.04 14.91 -30.90
C HIS A 66 -19.31 15.22 -31.73
N ARG A 67 -20.02 16.30 -31.39
CA ARG A 67 -21.20 16.77 -32.15
C ARG A 67 -20.86 17.28 -33.54
N GLU A 68 -19.62 17.71 -33.77
CA GLU A 68 -19.07 18.01 -35.10
C GLU A 68 -18.74 16.73 -35.90
N GLY A 69 -19.09 15.54 -35.38
CA GLY A 69 -18.87 14.24 -36.03
C GLY A 69 -17.47 13.67 -35.81
N LYS A 70 -16.65 14.25 -34.92
CA LYS A 70 -15.27 13.82 -34.68
C LYS A 70 -15.17 12.66 -33.68
N ASN A 71 -14.16 11.83 -33.87
CA ASN A 71 -13.65 10.90 -32.87
C ASN A 71 -12.69 11.62 -31.94
N VAL A 72 -13.01 11.64 -30.65
CA VAL A 72 -12.32 12.46 -29.67
C VAL A 72 -11.60 11.58 -28.65
N ALA A 73 -10.31 11.81 -28.43
CA ALA A 73 -9.57 11.25 -27.31
C ALA A 73 -9.34 12.32 -26.23
N LEU A 74 -9.94 12.12 -25.06
CA LEU A 74 -9.78 12.96 -23.87
C LEU A 74 -8.74 12.34 -22.93
N ILE A 75 -7.55 12.92 -22.89
CA ILE A 75 -6.35 12.33 -22.27
C ILE A 75 -6.30 12.60 -20.76
N SER A 76 -6.08 11.53 -19.97
CA SER A 76 -5.77 11.56 -18.53
C SER A 76 -4.42 10.91 -18.23
N SER A 77 -3.65 11.46 -17.30
CA SER A 77 -2.45 10.81 -16.77
C SER A 77 -2.83 9.62 -15.89
N GLY A 78 -2.19 8.47 -16.09
CA GLY A 78 -2.55 7.27 -15.34
C GLY A 78 -3.89 6.69 -15.81
N ASP A 79 -4.79 6.44 -14.86
CA ASP A 79 -6.14 5.95 -15.14
C ASP A 79 -7.20 7.08 -15.10
N PRO A 80 -8.14 7.16 -16.05
CA PRO A 80 -9.12 8.25 -16.08
C PRO A 80 -10.13 8.24 -14.91
N GLY A 81 -10.37 7.07 -14.30
CA GLY A 81 -11.28 6.90 -13.18
C GLY A 81 -10.69 7.29 -11.83
N ILE A 82 -9.36 7.34 -11.71
CA ILE A 82 -8.68 7.67 -10.45
C ILE A 82 -8.33 9.16 -10.43
N PHE A 83 -9.23 9.95 -9.81
CA PHE A 83 -9.11 11.42 -9.72
C PHE A 83 -8.89 12.11 -11.09
N GLY A 84 -9.35 11.50 -12.18
CA GLY A 84 -9.12 11.91 -13.55
C GLY A 84 -10.35 12.45 -14.26
N MET A 85 -10.27 12.55 -15.60
CA MET A 85 -11.31 13.17 -16.43
C MET A 85 -12.61 12.36 -16.51
N ALA A 86 -12.61 11.05 -16.23
CA ALA A 86 -13.85 10.27 -16.30
C ALA A 86 -14.87 10.77 -15.28
N ASN A 87 -14.45 11.01 -14.03
CA ASN A 87 -15.33 11.53 -12.98
C ASN A 87 -15.94 12.89 -13.36
N VAL A 88 -15.13 13.77 -13.96
CA VAL A 88 -15.61 15.09 -14.42
C VAL A 88 -16.57 14.96 -15.59
N PHE A 89 -16.24 14.09 -16.56
CA PHE A 89 -17.05 13.92 -17.76
C PHE A 89 -18.43 13.34 -17.43
N PHE A 90 -18.49 12.25 -16.64
CA PHE A 90 -19.75 11.64 -16.24
C PHE A 90 -20.58 12.55 -15.31
N HIS A 91 -19.96 13.45 -14.55
CA HIS A 91 -20.72 14.45 -13.80
C HIS A 91 -21.42 15.49 -14.69
N LEU A 92 -20.95 15.68 -15.93
CA LEU A 92 -21.48 16.67 -16.87
C LEU A 92 -22.35 16.06 -17.96
N ILE A 93 -22.25 14.75 -18.19
CA ILE A 93 -22.81 14.09 -19.38
C ILE A 93 -24.33 14.25 -19.47
N ASP A 94 -25.04 14.25 -18.34
CA ASP A 94 -26.51 14.35 -18.28
C ASP A 94 -27.06 15.68 -18.81
N LYS A 95 -26.21 16.70 -18.97
CA LYS A 95 -26.58 17.96 -19.63
C LYS A 95 -26.75 17.81 -21.14
N TYR A 96 -26.39 16.65 -21.72
CA TYR A 96 -26.30 16.45 -23.15
C TYR A 96 -26.93 15.11 -23.57
N SER A 97 -27.85 15.15 -24.53
CA SER A 97 -28.41 13.94 -25.13
C SER A 97 -27.50 13.35 -26.20
N ASN A 98 -27.63 12.04 -26.44
CA ASN A 98 -27.00 11.28 -27.53
C ASN A 98 -25.46 11.38 -27.55
N ILE A 99 -24.82 11.24 -26.38
CA ILE A 99 -23.37 11.22 -26.25
C ILE A 99 -22.90 9.77 -26.01
N GLU A 100 -22.10 9.24 -26.92
CA GLU A 100 -21.43 7.95 -26.73
C GLU A 100 -20.03 8.15 -26.14
N VAL A 101 -19.79 7.54 -24.98
CA VAL A 101 -18.53 7.64 -24.25
C VAL A 101 -17.98 6.26 -23.88
N GLU A 102 -16.67 6.11 -24.00
CA GLU A 102 -15.92 4.91 -23.57
C GLU A 102 -14.74 5.34 -22.69
N VAL A 103 -14.53 4.67 -21.56
CA VAL A 103 -13.34 4.85 -20.72
C VAL A 103 -12.32 3.78 -21.06
N ILE A 104 -11.12 4.22 -21.44
CA ILE A 104 -9.98 3.34 -21.71
C ILE A 104 -9.05 3.36 -20.49
N PRO A 105 -8.88 2.23 -19.78
CA PRO A 105 -8.11 2.18 -18.56
C PRO A 105 -6.62 2.38 -18.82
N GLY A 106 -5.92 2.89 -17.79
CA GLY A 106 -4.47 3.07 -17.80
C GLY A 106 -3.83 2.62 -16.49
N VAL A 107 -2.52 2.39 -16.50
CA VAL A 107 -1.79 2.07 -15.26
C VAL A 107 -1.84 3.28 -14.33
N THR A 108 -2.41 3.13 -13.14
CA THR A 108 -2.48 4.24 -12.17
C THR A 108 -1.18 4.42 -11.40
N ALA A 109 -0.96 5.61 -10.83
CA ALA A 109 0.29 5.93 -10.13
C ALA A 109 0.56 5.02 -8.91
N ALA A 110 -0.50 4.46 -8.30
CA ALA A 110 -0.38 3.52 -7.19
C ALA A 110 0.34 2.23 -7.59
N ASN A 111 -0.11 1.58 -8.67
CA ASN A 111 0.52 0.35 -9.15
C ASN A 111 1.91 0.61 -9.72
N TYR A 112 2.09 1.72 -10.45
CA TYR A 112 3.39 2.12 -10.96
C TYR A 112 4.40 2.37 -9.83
N ALA A 113 4.05 3.19 -8.84
CA ALA A 113 4.92 3.44 -7.69
C ALA A 113 5.23 2.15 -6.93
N ALA A 114 4.22 1.29 -6.71
CA ALA A 114 4.43 0.00 -6.05
C ALA A 114 5.44 -0.89 -6.79
N SER A 115 5.40 -0.92 -8.12
CA SER A 115 6.35 -1.70 -8.94
C SER A 115 7.81 -1.27 -8.76
N LEU A 116 8.04 0.01 -8.41
CA LEU A 116 9.36 0.56 -8.14
C LEU A 116 9.84 0.32 -6.70
N PHE A 117 8.94 -0.08 -5.79
CA PHE A 117 9.27 -0.35 -4.39
C PHE A 117 9.32 -1.85 -4.06
N GLY A 118 8.84 -2.73 -4.95
CA GLY A 118 8.73 -4.17 -4.71
C GLY A 118 7.27 -4.63 -4.69
N ALA A 119 6.78 -5.08 -3.53
CA ALA A 119 5.41 -5.58 -3.37
C ALA A 119 4.72 -4.97 -2.13
N PRO A 120 4.56 -3.64 -2.07
CA PRO A 120 4.01 -2.99 -0.88
C PRO A 120 2.49 -3.13 -0.76
N LEU A 121 1.76 -3.38 -1.86
CA LEU A 121 0.29 -3.36 -1.87
C LEU A 121 -0.34 -4.70 -1.46
N HIS A 122 -1.35 -4.62 -0.59
CA HIS A 122 -2.33 -5.68 -0.23
C HIS A 122 -3.73 -5.03 -0.25
N ASP A 123 -4.49 -5.08 0.84
CA ASP A 123 -5.68 -4.26 1.00
C ASP A 123 -5.20 -2.83 1.21
N PHE A 124 -5.57 -1.94 0.27
CA PHE A 124 -5.08 -0.57 0.28
C PHE A 124 -6.20 0.44 0.01
N ALA A 125 -6.03 1.63 0.58
CA ALA A 125 -6.89 2.78 0.35
C ALA A 125 -6.13 3.80 -0.51
N VAL A 126 -6.82 4.36 -1.50
CA VAL A 126 -6.32 5.46 -2.32
C VAL A 126 -7.00 6.76 -1.88
N ILE A 127 -6.22 7.69 -1.33
CA ILE A 127 -6.74 8.93 -0.76
C ILE A 127 -6.10 10.13 -1.45
N SER A 128 -6.93 11.04 -1.97
CA SER A 128 -6.48 12.36 -2.44
C SER A 128 -6.38 13.31 -1.25
N LEU A 129 -5.25 14.00 -1.12
CA LEU A 129 -5.06 15.08 -0.13
C LEU A 129 -5.40 16.47 -0.69
N SER A 130 -6.14 16.52 -1.81
CA SER A 130 -6.67 17.78 -2.34
C SER A 130 -7.90 18.22 -1.56
N ASP A 131 -7.77 19.32 -0.80
CA ASP A 131 -8.82 19.94 0.00
C ASP A 131 -9.58 21.07 -0.74
N ILE A 132 -9.45 21.16 -2.07
CA ILE A 132 -10.11 22.20 -2.89
C ILE A 132 -11.64 22.09 -2.82
N LEU A 133 -12.16 20.86 -2.92
CA LEU A 133 -13.59 20.55 -2.88
C LEU A 133 -13.93 19.55 -1.77
N THR A 134 -12.93 19.12 -0.98
CA THR A 134 -13.08 18.11 0.06
C THR A 134 -12.67 18.72 1.40
N PRO A 135 -13.58 18.82 2.38
CA PRO A 135 -13.24 19.34 3.69
C PRO A 135 -12.09 18.56 4.34
N LEU A 136 -11.20 19.28 5.03
CA LEU A 136 -10.08 18.65 5.73
C LEU A 136 -10.53 17.62 6.77
N SER A 137 -11.69 17.84 7.41
CA SER A 137 -12.30 16.88 8.35
C SER A 137 -12.60 15.53 7.70
N GLU A 138 -13.08 15.54 6.45
CA GLU A 138 -13.34 14.31 5.69
C GLU A 138 -12.05 13.59 5.33
N ILE A 139 -11.01 14.33 4.92
CA ILE A 139 -9.68 13.75 4.64
C ILE A 139 -9.11 13.09 5.90
N LYS A 140 -9.14 13.77 7.04
CA LYS A 140 -8.68 13.20 8.32
C LYS A 140 -9.43 11.92 8.67
N LYS A 141 -10.77 11.94 8.60
CA LYS A 141 -11.61 10.76 8.87
C LYS A 141 -11.28 9.59 7.94
N LYS A 142 -11.04 9.83 6.66
CA LYS A 142 -10.63 8.79 5.70
C LYS A 142 -9.27 8.18 6.06
N VAL A 143 -8.30 9.02 6.43
CA VAL A 143 -6.96 8.57 6.84
C VAL A 143 -7.03 7.76 8.13
N GLU A 144 -7.74 8.28 9.13
CA GLU A 144 -7.93 7.62 10.44
C GLU A 144 -8.61 6.26 10.29
N ASN A 145 -9.70 6.19 9.52
CA ASN A 145 -10.38 4.92 9.26
C ASN A 145 -9.51 3.94 8.47
N ALA A 146 -8.70 4.42 7.51
CA ALA A 146 -7.83 3.56 6.73
C ALA A 146 -6.70 2.97 7.60
N VAL A 147 -6.08 3.78 8.46
CA VAL A 147 -4.99 3.33 9.32
C VAL A 147 -5.49 2.38 10.43
N THR A 148 -6.61 2.70 11.07
CA THR A 148 -7.21 1.86 12.13
C THR A 148 -7.73 0.53 11.59
N ALA A 149 -8.24 0.50 10.36
CA ALA A 149 -8.63 -0.74 9.69
C ALA A 149 -7.43 -1.52 9.09
N GLY A 150 -6.20 -1.00 9.21
CA GLY A 150 -5.00 -1.71 8.79
C GLY A 150 -4.71 -1.71 7.29
N PHE A 151 -5.30 -0.78 6.54
CA PHE A 151 -5.02 -0.59 5.11
C PHE A 151 -3.64 0.00 4.88
N ILE A 152 -3.01 -0.41 3.78
CA ILE A 152 -1.93 0.38 3.17
C ILE A 152 -2.53 1.65 2.58
N ILE A 153 -1.87 2.79 2.74
CA ILE A 153 -2.41 4.08 2.29
C ILE A 153 -1.58 4.60 1.13
N VAL A 154 -2.23 4.89 0.00
CA VAL A 154 -1.60 5.56 -1.15
C VAL A 154 -2.14 6.97 -1.27
N PHE A 155 -1.26 7.97 -1.10
CA PHE A 155 -1.63 9.37 -1.23
C PHE A 155 -1.44 9.89 -2.65
N TYR A 156 -2.52 10.48 -3.17
CA TYR A 156 -2.54 11.28 -4.38
C TYR A 156 -2.67 12.76 -4.04
N ASN A 157 -2.20 13.61 -4.96
CA ASN A 157 -2.25 15.06 -4.80
C ASN A 157 -1.70 15.54 -3.44
N PRO A 158 -0.55 14.99 -2.97
CA PRO A 158 -0.22 15.01 -1.55
C PRO A 158 0.05 16.42 -1.03
N GLN A 159 0.70 17.27 -1.82
CA GLN A 159 1.06 18.61 -1.40
C GLN A 159 1.25 19.56 -2.59
N SER A 160 0.81 20.81 -2.44
CA SER A 160 1.12 21.89 -3.39
C SER A 160 1.87 23.03 -2.70
N ARG A 161 2.46 23.96 -3.45
CA ARG A 161 3.20 25.11 -2.89
C ARG A 161 2.42 25.91 -1.84
N ARG A 162 1.09 25.98 -1.96
CA ARG A 162 0.21 26.74 -1.05
C ARG A 162 -0.52 25.86 -0.03
N ARG A 163 -0.62 24.55 -0.28
CA ARG A 163 -1.45 23.62 0.52
C ARG A 163 -0.55 22.53 1.09
N LYS A 164 -0.02 22.78 2.27
CA LYS A 164 0.79 21.83 3.07
C LYS A 164 0.01 21.17 4.20
N LYS A 165 -1.04 21.84 4.69
CA LYS A 165 -1.84 21.41 5.85
C LYS A 165 -2.41 19.99 5.72
N PRO A 166 -2.99 19.55 4.58
CA PRO A 166 -3.57 18.21 4.48
C PRO A 166 -2.56 17.07 4.73
N LEU A 167 -1.35 17.16 4.17
CA LEU A 167 -0.31 16.16 4.37
C LEU A 167 0.17 16.13 5.82
N MET A 168 0.43 17.30 6.41
CA MET A 168 0.87 17.37 7.81
C MET A 168 -0.14 16.73 8.76
N GLU A 169 -1.43 17.00 8.54
CA GLU A 169 -2.52 16.46 9.36
C GLU A 169 -2.72 14.96 9.15
N ALA A 170 -2.64 14.49 7.91
CA ALA A 170 -2.67 13.05 7.61
C ALA A 170 -1.51 12.31 8.29
N LEU A 171 -0.28 12.85 8.20
CA LEU A 171 0.89 12.26 8.85
C LEU A 171 0.80 12.32 10.38
N LYS A 172 0.15 13.34 10.95
CA LYS A 172 -0.13 13.40 12.39
C LYS A 172 -1.02 12.23 12.81
N VAL A 173 -2.17 12.06 12.16
CA VAL A 173 -3.10 10.94 12.42
C VAL A 173 -2.40 9.58 12.26
N ILE A 174 -1.59 9.42 11.21
CA ILE A 174 -0.88 8.16 10.98
C ILE A 174 0.14 7.88 12.09
N ARG A 175 0.87 8.89 12.56
CA ARG A 175 1.86 8.75 13.65
C ARG A 175 1.24 8.46 15.01
N GLU A 176 -0.05 8.75 15.18
CA GLU A 176 -0.79 8.37 16.39
C GLU A 176 -1.09 6.86 16.42
N HIS A 177 -1.06 6.17 15.27
CA HIS A 177 -1.46 4.76 15.15
C HIS A 177 -0.35 3.82 14.66
N LEU A 178 0.67 4.32 13.96
CA LEU A 178 1.75 3.51 13.37
C LEU A 178 3.12 3.84 13.95
N THR A 179 3.93 2.80 14.11
CA THR A 179 5.31 2.93 14.63
C THR A 179 6.20 3.81 13.72
N PRO A 180 7.21 4.51 14.28
CA PRO A 180 8.14 5.35 13.52
C PRO A 180 8.87 4.64 12.37
N ASP A 181 9.10 3.33 12.50
CA ASP A 181 9.81 2.50 11.51
C ASP A 181 8.91 1.94 10.40
N THR A 182 7.62 2.26 10.43
CA THR A 182 6.68 1.86 9.37
C THR A 182 7.23 2.24 8.00
N PRO A 183 7.37 1.29 7.06
CA PRO A 183 7.92 1.59 5.74
C PRO A 183 7.06 2.56 4.93
N VAL A 184 7.73 3.46 4.21
CA VAL A 184 7.12 4.44 3.33
C VAL A 184 7.86 4.46 2.00
N GLY A 185 7.14 4.23 0.91
CA GLY A 185 7.62 4.44 -0.46
C GLY A 185 7.27 5.84 -0.95
N VAL A 186 8.24 6.55 -1.53
CA VAL A 186 8.05 7.89 -2.12
C VAL A 186 8.55 7.88 -3.56
N LEU A 187 7.65 8.15 -4.49
CA LEU A 187 7.96 8.32 -5.91
C LEU A 187 7.76 9.79 -6.26
N ARG A 188 8.80 10.46 -6.72
CA ARG A 188 8.72 11.88 -7.13
C ARG A 188 9.44 12.08 -8.45
N GLY A 189 8.72 12.55 -9.46
CA GLY A 189 9.32 12.91 -10.76
C GLY A 189 10.10 11.78 -11.43
N GLY A 190 9.76 10.51 -11.15
CA GLY A 190 10.47 9.32 -11.65
C GLY A 190 11.50 8.73 -10.69
N THR A 191 11.91 9.46 -9.65
CA THR A 191 12.84 8.96 -8.64
C THR A 191 12.09 8.24 -7.51
N ALA A 192 12.37 6.96 -7.33
CA ALA A 192 11.81 6.11 -6.28
C ALA A 192 12.74 6.03 -5.07
N LYS A 193 12.18 6.13 -3.86
CA LYS A 193 12.89 5.94 -2.60
C LYS A 193 12.01 5.21 -1.59
N VAL A 194 12.58 4.20 -0.94
CA VAL A 194 12.00 3.56 0.25
C VAL A 194 12.63 4.19 1.50
N THR A 195 11.82 4.54 2.48
CA THR A 195 12.19 5.18 3.75
C THR A 195 11.25 4.70 4.87
N THR A 196 11.30 5.31 6.05
CA THR A 196 10.35 5.07 7.14
C THR A 196 9.49 6.30 7.44
N LEU A 197 8.41 6.12 8.20
CA LEU A 197 7.49 7.18 8.62
C LEU A 197 8.20 8.31 9.38
N GLN A 198 9.18 7.97 10.23
CA GLN A 198 10.01 8.96 10.94
C GLN A 198 10.93 9.76 9.99
N ARG A 199 11.46 9.10 8.96
CA ARG A 199 12.43 9.68 8.02
C ARG A 199 11.78 10.34 6.80
N LEU A 200 10.44 10.37 6.73
CA LEU A 200 9.71 11.02 5.65
C LEU A 200 9.85 12.55 5.75
N ASP A 201 10.56 13.12 4.78
CA ASP A 201 10.74 14.56 4.63
C ASP A 201 9.58 15.17 3.83
N ALA A 202 8.56 15.67 4.53
CA ALA A 202 7.35 16.24 3.95
C ALA A 202 7.62 17.54 3.14
N GLU A 203 8.74 18.23 3.37
CA GLU A 203 9.09 19.45 2.63
C GLU A 203 9.52 19.14 1.19
N LYS A 204 9.98 17.92 0.92
CA LYS A 204 10.33 17.46 -0.43
C LYS A 204 9.14 16.93 -1.24
N VAL A 205 7.94 16.87 -0.64
CA VAL A 205 6.73 16.37 -1.29
C VAL A 205 6.05 17.48 -2.11
N ASP A 206 5.64 17.15 -3.33
CA ASP A 206 4.90 18.05 -4.22
C ASP A 206 3.80 17.32 -5.02
N MET A 207 3.15 18.05 -5.95
CA MET A 207 2.03 17.52 -6.74
C MET A 207 2.44 16.40 -7.72
N SER A 208 3.73 16.17 -7.93
CA SER A 208 4.27 15.07 -8.73
C SER A 208 4.71 13.87 -7.90
N THR A 209 4.37 13.88 -6.61
CA THR A 209 4.75 12.83 -5.66
C THR A 209 3.60 11.85 -5.43
N THR A 210 3.91 10.56 -5.39
CA THR A 210 3.04 9.49 -4.86
C THR A 210 3.71 8.90 -3.63
N ILE A 211 2.95 8.77 -2.54
CA ILE A 211 3.43 8.21 -1.27
C ILE A 211 2.64 6.94 -0.99
N ILE A 212 3.33 5.86 -0.67
CA ILE A 212 2.74 4.60 -0.19
C ILE A 212 3.20 4.38 1.24
N ILE A 213 2.26 4.33 2.19
CA ILE A 213 2.52 4.07 3.60
C ILE A 213 2.09 2.64 3.90
N GLY A 214 3.04 1.84 4.38
CA GLY A 214 2.81 0.47 4.78
C GLY A 214 1.88 0.36 5.98
N ASN A 215 1.49 -0.87 6.30
CA ASN A 215 0.73 -1.19 7.51
C ASN A 215 1.63 -1.97 8.49
N PRO A 216 1.12 -2.43 9.65
CA PRO A 216 1.90 -3.17 10.64
C PRO A 216 2.60 -4.46 10.17
N THR A 217 2.20 -4.99 9.01
CA THR A 217 2.81 -6.19 8.40
C THR A 217 3.77 -5.85 7.26
N THR A 218 3.88 -4.58 6.88
CA THR A 218 4.80 -4.15 5.83
C THR A 218 6.22 -4.01 6.39
N TYR A 219 7.22 -4.51 5.67
CA TYR A 219 8.64 -4.43 6.05
C TYR A 219 9.54 -4.12 4.86
N ILE A 220 10.79 -3.76 5.14
CA ILE A 220 11.83 -3.50 4.14
C ILE A 220 12.83 -4.66 4.17
N ARG A 221 13.17 -5.20 2.99
CA ARG A 221 14.24 -6.20 2.85
C ARG A 221 14.99 -5.97 1.54
N GLU A 222 16.30 -5.84 1.62
CA GLU A 222 17.17 -5.64 0.43
C GLU A 222 16.69 -4.45 -0.43
N GLY A 223 16.22 -3.37 0.23
CA GLY A 223 15.69 -2.18 -0.44
C GLY A 223 14.23 -2.27 -0.92
N TYR A 224 13.62 -3.46 -0.90
CA TYR A 224 12.23 -3.66 -1.31
C TYR A 224 11.27 -3.54 -0.12
N MET A 225 10.16 -2.84 -0.35
CA MET A 225 9.01 -2.78 0.55
C MET A 225 8.07 -3.95 0.24
N ILE A 226 7.75 -4.74 1.26
CA ILE A 226 7.04 -6.02 1.14
C ILE A 226 5.90 -6.07 2.15
N THR A 227 4.69 -6.36 1.67
CA THR A 227 3.56 -6.76 2.53
C THR A 227 3.23 -8.22 2.28
N PRO A 228 3.40 -9.13 3.27
CA PRO A 228 3.23 -10.56 3.07
C PRO A 228 1.76 -10.94 2.91
N ARG A 229 1.48 -11.87 1.99
CA ARG A 229 0.15 -12.49 1.81
C ARG A 229 -0.17 -13.53 2.90
N GLY A 230 0.86 -14.07 3.55
CA GLY A 230 0.75 -15.14 4.54
C GLY A 230 0.66 -16.52 3.88
N TYR A 231 1.73 -17.31 4.01
CA TYR A 231 1.78 -18.70 3.52
C TYR A 231 2.11 -19.64 4.67
N ALA A 232 1.38 -20.76 4.75
CA ALA A 232 1.67 -21.81 5.71
C ALA A 232 2.87 -22.65 5.20
N LEU A 233 4.01 -22.44 5.83
CA LEU A 233 5.24 -23.16 5.53
C LEU A 233 5.25 -24.47 6.33
N LYS A 234 5.46 -25.59 5.64
CA LYS A 234 5.70 -26.88 6.30
C LYS A 234 7.14 -26.92 6.79
N TYR A 235 7.34 -27.47 7.98
CA TYR A 235 8.66 -27.60 8.59
C TYR A 235 8.68 -28.77 9.57
N PHE A 236 9.89 -29.17 9.93
CA PHE A 236 10.14 -30.15 10.97
C PHE A 236 10.13 -29.47 12.35
N ILE A 237 9.31 -29.98 13.27
CA ILE A 237 9.28 -29.49 14.66
C ILE A 237 10.54 -30.01 15.35
N HIS A 238 11.44 -29.11 15.72
CA HIS A 238 12.68 -29.45 16.40
C HIS A 238 12.39 -30.18 17.74
N PRO A 239 13.17 -31.20 18.16
CA PRO A 239 12.92 -31.95 19.38
C PRO A 239 12.76 -31.08 20.63
N LEU A 240 13.58 -30.03 20.77
CA LEU A 240 13.48 -29.08 21.88
C LEU A 240 12.16 -28.28 21.86
N ALA A 241 11.69 -27.88 20.68
CA ALA A 241 10.38 -27.23 20.56
C ALA A 241 9.25 -28.20 20.91
N ARG A 242 9.36 -29.47 20.52
CA ARG A 242 8.40 -30.51 20.90
C ARG A 242 8.34 -30.71 22.42
N GLU A 243 9.49 -30.83 23.08
CA GLU A 243 9.55 -30.94 24.53
C GLU A 243 8.93 -29.70 25.20
N TYR A 244 9.27 -28.51 24.70
CA TYR A 244 8.71 -27.26 25.20
C TYR A 244 7.19 -27.23 25.12
N TYR A 245 6.62 -27.58 23.95
CA TYR A 245 5.18 -27.56 23.77
C TYR A 245 4.45 -28.68 24.51
N GLN A 246 5.11 -29.80 24.80
CA GLN A 246 4.55 -30.81 25.70
C GLN A 246 4.38 -30.25 27.12
N LYS A 247 5.41 -29.55 27.65
CA LYS A 247 5.32 -28.86 28.94
C LYS A 247 4.29 -27.73 28.91
N TYR A 248 4.20 -27.00 27.81
CA TYR A 248 3.20 -25.93 27.64
C TYR A 248 1.77 -26.47 27.81
N ILE A 249 1.45 -27.56 27.10
CA ILE A 249 0.13 -28.18 27.13
C ILE A 249 -0.21 -28.71 28.54
N ASN A 250 0.80 -29.16 29.29
CA ASN A 250 0.63 -29.62 30.67
C ASN A 250 0.57 -28.48 31.70
N GLY A 251 0.78 -27.21 31.30
CA GLY A 251 0.84 -26.07 32.22
C GLY A 251 2.13 -26.01 33.05
N GLU A 252 3.20 -26.61 32.56
CA GLU A 252 4.49 -26.77 33.26
C GLU A 252 5.55 -25.76 32.81
N ILE A 253 5.22 -24.83 31.91
CA ILE A 253 6.19 -23.82 31.43
C ILE A 253 6.33 -22.65 32.41
N ARG A 254 7.50 -22.02 32.36
CA ARG A 254 7.75 -20.73 33.00
C ARG A 254 7.14 -19.60 32.17
N GLU A 255 6.49 -18.66 32.83
CA GLU A 255 5.99 -17.43 32.23
C GLU A 255 6.86 -16.24 32.65
N GLY A 256 6.95 -15.25 31.76
CA GLY A 256 7.76 -14.05 31.96
C GLY A 256 9.27 -14.25 31.69
N PRO A 257 10.12 -13.33 32.19
CA PRO A 257 11.56 -13.40 32.01
C PRO A 257 12.21 -14.64 32.63
N ASN A 258 13.19 -15.23 31.93
CA ASN A 258 13.98 -16.36 32.41
C ASN A 258 15.42 -15.95 32.77
N LEU A 259 15.59 -15.32 33.92
CA LEU A 259 16.88 -14.80 34.39
C LEU A 259 17.94 -15.88 34.69
N GLU A 260 17.52 -17.14 34.78
CA GLU A 260 18.40 -18.29 35.06
C GLU A 260 18.92 -18.96 33.79
N CYS A 261 18.38 -18.59 32.62
CA CYS A 261 18.83 -19.11 31.34
C CYS A 261 20.19 -18.51 30.97
N GLU A 262 21.14 -19.36 30.56
CA GLU A 262 22.47 -18.92 30.11
C GLU A 262 22.42 -18.00 28.89
N TYR A 263 21.33 -18.04 28.11
CA TYR A 263 21.14 -17.21 26.93
C TYR A 263 20.36 -15.91 27.21
N TYR A 264 19.99 -15.61 28.46
CA TYR A 264 19.19 -14.43 28.78
C TYR A 264 20.05 -13.15 28.91
N PRO A 265 19.64 -12.01 28.31
CA PRO A 265 18.59 -11.88 27.30
C PRO A 265 19.06 -12.31 25.90
N CYS A 266 18.16 -12.90 25.10
CA CYS A 266 18.48 -13.25 23.72
C CYS A 266 18.30 -12.07 22.75
N HIS A 267 17.38 -11.15 23.05
CA HIS A 267 16.98 -10.01 22.23
C HIS A 267 17.10 -8.69 22.99
N PHE A 268 16.50 -8.57 24.18
CA PHE A 268 16.56 -7.34 24.99
C PHE A 268 16.36 -7.60 26.49
N MET A 269 16.88 -6.70 27.32
CA MET A 269 16.71 -6.76 28.78
C MET A 269 15.24 -6.65 29.17
N GLY A 270 14.75 -7.55 30.03
CA GLY A 270 13.35 -7.58 30.44
C GLY A 270 12.43 -8.36 29.49
N GLN A 271 12.97 -8.99 28.44
CA GLN A 271 12.18 -9.80 27.51
C GLN A 271 11.36 -10.90 28.19
N ASP A 272 10.15 -11.13 27.69
CA ASP A 272 9.31 -12.23 28.11
C ASP A 272 9.73 -13.53 27.39
N CYS A 273 10.02 -14.58 28.15
CA CYS A 273 10.51 -15.86 27.62
C CYS A 273 9.41 -16.92 27.48
N THR A 274 8.13 -16.58 27.71
CA THR A 274 6.98 -17.50 27.66
C THR A 274 6.82 -18.22 26.31
N PHE A 275 7.32 -17.64 25.22
CA PHE A 275 7.37 -18.29 23.90
C PHE A 275 8.78 -18.29 23.31
N CYS A 276 9.79 -18.65 24.11
CA CYS A 276 11.18 -18.80 23.66
C CYS A 276 11.31 -19.78 22.47
N TYR A 277 10.44 -20.79 22.41
CA TYR A 277 10.11 -21.48 21.16
C TYR A 277 8.82 -20.87 20.60
N CYS A 278 8.95 -20.08 19.52
CA CYS A 278 7.83 -19.36 18.95
C CYS A 278 6.82 -20.34 18.30
N PRO A 279 5.51 -20.25 18.60
CA PRO A 279 4.48 -21.15 18.04
C PRO A 279 4.30 -20.96 16.53
N PHE A 280 4.78 -19.82 16.01
CA PHE A 280 4.65 -19.44 14.62
C PHE A 280 5.84 -19.87 13.78
N TYR A 281 6.90 -20.46 14.34
CA TYR A 281 8.10 -20.84 13.59
C TYR A 281 7.81 -21.89 12.49
N PRO A 282 8.44 -21.82 11.31
CA PRO A 282 8.91 -20.59 10.68
C PRO A 282 7.68 -19.75 10.33
N CYS A 283 7.76 -18.46 10.63
CA CYS A 283 6.61 -17.58 10.47
C CYS A 283 6.58 -16.97 9.05
N GLY A 284 7.74 -16.86 8.39
CA GLY A 284 7.87 -16.31 7.04
C GLY A 284 7.45 -14.84 6.94
N ASP A 285 7.45 -14.12 8.05
CA ASP A 285 6.97 -12.74 8.15
C ASP A 285 8.12 -11.84 8.61
N GLY A 286 8.66 -11.06 7.67
CA GLY A 286 9.77 -10.16 7.97
C GLY A 286 9.36 -8.91 8.74
N SER A 287 8.05 -8.67 8.93
CA SER A 287 7.59 -7.51 9.70
C SER A 287 7.94 -7.59 11.17
N THR A 288 8.11 -8.79 11.70
CA THR A 288 8.58 -9.01 13.07
C THR A 288 10.10 -9.16 13.14
N GLY A 289 10.86 -8.77 12.11
CA GLY A 289 12.32 -8.87 12.08
C GLY A 289 12.90 -10.19 11.57
N GLY A 290 12.08 -11.24 11.39
CA GLY A 290 12.57 -12.52 10.87
C GLY A 290 13.05 -12.45 9.41
N TYR A 291 13.91 -13.40 9.02
CA TYR A 291 14.45 -13.49 7.65
C TYR A 291 14.86 -14.91 7.27
N TRP A 292 14.92 -15.18 5.97
CA TRP A 292 15.50 -16.43 5.47
C TRP A 292 17.02 -16.33 5.40
N ILE A 293 17.71 -17.34 5.93
CA ILE A 293 19.14 -17.49 5.72
C ILE A 293 19.34 -17.98 4.27
N LYS A 294 20.07 -17.18 3.48
CA LYS A 294 20.34 -17.44 2.06
C LYS A 294 20.86 -18.85 1.86
N ASP A 295 20.26 -19.55 0.91
CA ASP A 295 20.64 -20.91 0.45
C ASP A 295 20.58 -22.03 1.51
N LYS A 296 20.13 -21.76 2.73
CA LYS A 296 20.01 -22.77 3.80
C LYS A 296 18.59 -23.31 3.99
N GLY A 297 17.58 -22.61 3.48
CA GLY A 297 16.17 -22.97 3.72
C GLY A 297 15.76 -22.85 5.19
N VAL A 298 16.48 -22.06 5.99
CA VAL A 298 16.25 -21.87 7.43
C VAL A 298 15.71 -20.47 7.67
N TRP A 299 14.63 -20.38 8.43
CA TRP A 299 14.09 -19.11 8.92
C TRP A 299 14.83 -18.70 10.19
N SER A 300 15.41 -17.51 10.20
CA SER A 300 16.02 -16.88 11.37
C SER A 300 15.02 -15.94 12.03
N CYS A 301 14.92 -16.05 13.35
CA CYS A 301 14.16 -15.14 14.21
C CYS A 301 15.11 -14.25 15.04
N GLN A 302 16.41 -14.20 14.74
CA GLN A 302 17.40 -13.53 15.59
C GLN A 302 17.10 -12.04 15.80
N GLU A 303 16.52 -11.37 14.81
CA GLU A 303 16.15 -9.94 14.87
C GLU A 303 14.68 -9.74 15.28
N CYS A 304 14.01 -10.77 15.81
CA CYS A 304 12.59 -10.72 16.16
C CYS A 304 12.36 -10.45 17.64
N GLU A 305 11.94 -9.23 17.95
CA GLU A 305 11.58 -8.82 19.32
C GLU A 305 10.10 -8.99 19.64
N TRP A 306 9.22 -8.95 18.61
CA TRP A 306 7.76 -8.89 18.77
C TRP A 306 7.19 -9.97 19.69
N ILE A 307 7.60 -11.24 19.52
CA ILE A 307 7.08 -12.37 20.31
C ILE A 307 7.54 -12.34 21.78
N HIS A 308 8.41 -11.42 22.17
CA HIS A 308 8.96 -11.26 23.51
C HIS A 308 8.41 -10.03 24.24
N GLU A 309 7.54 -9.25 23.60
CA GLU A 309 6.85 -8.12 24.19
C GLU A 309 5.67 -8.60 25.05
N GLU A 310 5.48 -8.01 26.23
CA GLU A 310 4.46 -8.42 27.20
C GLU A 310 3.04 -8.46 26.62
N ASP A 311 2.63 -7.40 25.90
CA ASP A 311 1.30 -7.32 25.29
C ASP A 311 1.12 -8.33 24.17
N THR A 312 2.20 -8.66 23.45
CA THR A 312 2.19 -9.70 22.42
C THR A 312 2.00 -11.08 23.06
N ILE A 313 2.72 -11.39 24.13
CA ILE A 313 2.53 -12.65 24.88
C ILE A 313 1.08 -12.79 25.36
N LYS A 314 0.53 -11.75 26.00
CA LYS A 314 -0.87 -11.72 26.46
C LYS A 314 -1.84 -12.00 25.32
N CYS A 315 -1.64 -11.36 24.16
CA CYS A 315 -2.50 -11.57 23.00
C CYS A 315 -2.39 -13.00 22.45
N VAL A 316 -1.17 -13.50 22.27
CA VAL A 316 -0.92 -14.83 21.70
C VAL A 316 -1.47 -15.91 22.61
N LYS A 317 -1.15 -15.85 23.91
CA LYS A 317 -1.60 -16.85 24.89
C LYS A 317 -3.12 -16.99 24.93
N LYS A 318 -3.86 -15.87 24.91
CA LYS A 318 -5.33 -15.84 24.89
C LYS A 318 -5.94 -16.66 23.74
N GLY A 319 -5.26 -16.76 22.59
CA GLY A 319 -5.73 -17.55 21.46
C GLY A 319 -5.06 -18.91 21.32
N LEU A 320 -3.82 -19.06 21.80
CA LEU A 320 -3.00 -20.25 21.56
C LEU A 320 -3.58 -21.49 22.25
N ASP A 321 -4.09 -21.34 23.46
CA ASP A 321 -4.67 -22.44 24.26
C ASP A 321 -5.89 -23.08 23.58
N ALA A 322 -6.62 -22.31 22.77
CA ALA A 322 -7.75 -22.81 21.99
C ALA A 322 -7.30 -23.59 20.75
N ILE A 323 -6.09 -23.33 20.24
CA ILE A 323 -5.57 -23.90 19.00
C ILE A 323 -4.76 -25.17 19.29
N ILE A 324 -3.79 -25.11 20.20
CA ILE A 324 -2.84 -26.19 20.47
C ILE A 324 -3.38 -27.12 21.56
N LYS A 325 -3.68 -28.38 21.19
CA LYS A 325 -4.09 -29.45 22.11
C LYS A 325 -3.08 -30.60 22.17
N GLU A 326 -2.32 -30.77 21.09
CA GLU A 326 -1.19 -31.68 20.97
C GLU A 326 -0.06 -30.97 20.21
N VAL A 327 1.19 -31.42 20.35
CA VAL A 327 2.36 -30.76 19.73
C VAL A 327 2.22 -30.67 18.21
N GLU A 328 1.64 -31.70 17.58
CA GLU A 328 1.45 -31.78 16.14
C GLU A 328 0.51 -30.68 15.59
N ASP A 329 -0.31 -30.04 16.44
CA ASP A 329 -1.15 -28.91 16.05
C ASP A 329 -0.33 -27.70 15.56
N LEU A 330 0.94 -27.57 15.97
CA LEU A 330 1.87 -26.56 15.42
C LEU A 330 2.00 -26.64 13.89
N ASN A 331 1.83 -27.85 13.34
CA ASN A 331 1.81 -28.12 11.91
C ASN A 331 0.39 -28.28 11.37
N LYS A 332 -0.45 -29.08 12.03
CA LYS A 332 -1.81 -29.40 11.55
C LYS A 332 -2.71 -28.15 11.49
N LYS A 333 -2.55 -27.23 12.45
CA LYS A 333 -3.34 -25.99 12.59
C LYS A 333 -2.54 -24.73 12.29
N LYS A 334 -1.55 -24.84 11.39
CA LYS A 334 -0.65 -23.73 11.04
C LYS A 334 -1.40 -22.50 10.53
N LYS A 335 -2.52 -22.68 9.81
CA LYS A 335 -3.32 -21.57 9.28
C LYS A 335 -3.98 -20.77 10.41
N GLU A 336 -4.53 -21.46 11.41
CA GLU A 336 -5.13 -20.86 12.60
C GLU A 336 -4.07 -20.10 13.41
N LEU A 337 -2.88 -20.67 13.57
CA LEU A 337 -1.75 -19.98 14.21
C LEU A 337 -1.34 -18.72 13.46
N LEU A 338 -1.26 -18.75 12.13
CA LEU A 338 -0.95 -17.56 11.33
C LEU A 338 -2.05 -16.50 11.39
N LYS A 339 -3.33 -16.90 11.51
CA LYS A 339 -4.45 -15.96 11.76
C LYS A 339 -4.32 -15.32 13.14
N LEU A 340 -4.01 -16.10 14.18
CA LEU A 340 -3.75 -15.60 15.53
C LEU A 340 -2.58 -14.60 15.52
N ARG A 341 -1.46 -14.97 14.87
CA ARG A 341 -0.29 -14.09 14.71
C ARG A 341 -0.68 -12.77 14.07
N ARG A 342 -1.36 -12.81 12.92
CA ARG A 342 -1.81 -11.61 12.21
C ARG A 342 -2.68 -10.74 13.11
N ASN A 343 -3.67 -11.33 13.78
CA ASN A 343 -4.53 -10.62 14.73
C ASN A 343 -3.71 -9.93 15.84
N CYS A 344 -2.74 -10.62 16.43
CA CYS A 344 -1.90 -10.05 17.47
C CYS A 344 -0.95 -8.97 16.96
N ILE A 345 -0.35 -9.12 15.77
CA ILE A 345 0.45 -8.06 15.14
C ILE A 345 -0.37 -6.78 15.02
N TYR A 346 -1.61 -6.86 14.52
CA TYR A 346 -2.46 -5.67 14.40
C TYR A 346 -2.84 -5.07 15.76
N LYS A 347 -3.02 -5.89 16.79
CA LYS A 347 -3.37 -5.40 18.14
C LYS A 347 -2.20 -4.77 18.88
N THR A 348 -0.97 -5.22 18.65
CA THR A 348 0.19 -4.75 19.41
C THR A 348 1.07 -3.75 18.65
N ARG A 349 0.90 -3.64 17.33
CA ARG A 349 1.64 -2.68 16.50
C ARG A 349 0.80 -1.56 15.90
N LEU A 350 -0.52 -1.59 16.09
CA LEU A 350 -1.34 -0.38 16.02
C LEU A 350 -1.33 0.25 17.43
N MET A 351 -0.90 1.50 17.52
CA MET A 351 -0.86 2.26 18.78
C MET A 351 -2.24 2.77 19.18
#